data_AF-A0A6N7EYR3-F1
#
_entry.id   AF-A0A6N7EYR3-F1
#
_cell.length_a   1.000
_cell.length_b   1.000
_cell.length_c   1.000
_cell.angle_alpha   90.00
_cell.angle_beta   90.00
_cell.angle_gamma   90.00
#
_symmetry.space_group_name_H-M   'P 1'
#
loop_
_entity.id
_entity.type
_entity.pdbx_description
1 polymer ?
#
loop_
_entity_poly.entity_id
_entity_poly.type
_entity_poly.pdbx_seq_one_letter_code
_entity_poly.pdbx_strand_id
1 'polypeptide(L)'
;MNPYKPPQSNTKPTNLGTPSIIAKVYCLVGLSFIFFALDSLTCSTVLDAGWRNPMNYLFIIIWGGILFWVMLSISKRRGNPKYTFLLLAFVVFAGAIVFPMGCYSIYFGVGEAGCFLLAYYSLNKPSASAWFESSVE
;
A
#
# COMPACT_ATOMS: atom_id res chain seq x y z
N MET A 1 47.97 -8.59 29.51
CA MET A 1 46.88 -8.40 28.52
C MET A 1 45.58 -8.84 29.18
N ASN A 2 44.60 -7.95 29.31
CA ASN A 2 43.36 -8.22 30.03
C ASN A 2 42.41 -9.04 29.11
N PRO A 3 42.01 -10.27 29.46
CA PRO A 3 41.28 -11.18 28.57
C PRO A 3 39.78 -10.88 28.45
N TYR A 4 39.26 -9.93 29.25
CA TYR A 4 37.86 -9.53 29.19
C TYR A 4 37.73 -8.13 28.56
N LYS A 5 37.59 -8.08 27.24
CA LYS A 5 36.83 -7.00 26.61
C LYS A 5 35.37 -7.44 26.60
N PRO A 6 34.43 -6.72 27.22
CA PRO A 6 33.01 -7.00 27.03
C PRO A 6 32.70 -6.96 25.53
N PRO A 7 31.81 -7.84 25.03
CA PRO A 7 31.42 -7.81 23.63
C PRO A 7 30.99 -6.38 23.31
N GLN A 8 31.62 -5.79 22.30
CA GLN A 8 31.17 -4.52 21.77
C GLN A 8 29.72 -4.71 21.36
N SER A 9 28.82 -4.20 22.20
CA SER A 9 27.44 -3.94 21.83
C SER A 9 27.48 -3.31 20.46
N ASN A 10 26.94 -4.01 19.46
CA ASN A 10 26.67 -3.45 18.15
C ASN A 10 25.57 -2.41 18.34
N THR A 11 25.92 -1.25 18.90
CA THR A 11 25.17 -0.01 18.73
C THR A 11 25.30 0.37 17.27
N LYS A 12 24.56 -0.34 16.40
CA LYS A 12 24.28 0.18 15.07
C LYS A 12 23.47 1.45 15.26
N PRO A 13 23.88 2.56 14.65
CA PRO A 13 23.23 3.84 14.87
C PRO A 13 21.77 3.78 14.40
N THR A 14 20.91 4.15 15.34
CA THR A 14 19.45 4.31 15.30
C THR A 14 19.04 5.46 14.40
N ASN A 15 19.40 5.41 13.11
CA ASN A 15 18.86 6.30 12.08
C ASN A 15 19.10 5.73 10.67
N LEU A 16 18.64 4.49 10.45
CA LEU A 16 18.45 4.01 9.09
C LEU A 16 17.23 4.76 8.52
N GLY A 17 17.51 5.79 7.71
CA GLY A 17 16.51 6.48 6.91
C GLY A 17 15.63 5.48 6.13
N THR A 18 14.45 5.93 5.69
CA THR A 18 13.47 5.07 5.02
C THR A 18 14.13 4.23 3.91
N PRO A 19 14.12 2.88 4.02
CA PRO A 19 14.75 2.03 3.02
C PRO A 19 14.13 2.28 1.65
N SER A 20 14.93 2.16 0.59
CA SER A 20 14.44 2.32 -0.79
C SER A 20 13.26 1.39 -1.12
N ILE A 21 13.17 0.24 -0.44
CA ILE A 21 12.05 -0.69 -0.55
C ILE A 21 10.75 -0.10 0.00
N ILE A 22 10.81 0.64 1.11
CA ILE A 22 9.63 1.31 1.68
C ILE A 22 9.21 2.49 0.79
N ALA A 23 10.17 3.22 0.21
CA ALA A 23 9.88 4.24 -0.80
C ALA A 23 9.16 3.64 -2.03
N LYS A 24 9.55 2.45 -2.50
CA LYS A 24 8.83 1.73 -3.56
C LYS A 24 7.41 1.37 -3.15
N VAL A 25 7.19 0.94 -1.91
CA VAL A 25 5.85 0.66 -1.38
C VAL A 25 4.98 1.93 -1.40
N TYR A 26 5.51 3.07 -0.96
CA TYR A 26 4.81 4.36 -1.07
C TYR A 26 4.43 4.69 -2.52
N CYS A 27 5.35 4.48 -3.46
CA CYS A 27 5.09 4.70 -4.88
C CYS A 27 4.01 3.76 -5.43
N LEU A 28 4.02 2.48 -5.05
CA LEU A 28 3.01 1.51 -5.46
C LEU A 28 1.62 1.85 -4.92
N VAL A 29 1.52 2.36 -3.69
CA VAL A 29 0.24 2.85 -3.13
C VAL A 29 -0.25 4.11 -3.82
N GLY A 30 0.67 5.03 -4.16
CA GLY A 30 0.30 6.20 -4.98
C GLY A 30 -0.23 5.79 -6.35
N LEU A 31 0.45 4.84 -7.00
CA LEU A 31 0.05 4.31 -8.30
C LEU A 31 -1.30 3.57 -8.25
N SER A 32 -1.55 2.80 -7.18
CA SER A 32 -2.84 2.12 -6.98
C SER A 32 -3.98 3.13 -6.88
N PHE A 33 -3.78 4.24 -6.14
CA PHE A 33 -4.77 5.32 -6.06
C PHE A 33 -5.01 5.99 -7.42
N ILE A 34 -3.96 6.22 -8.21
CA ILE A 34 -4.09 6.81 -9.55
C ILE A 34 -4.93 5.91 -10.46
N PHE A 35 -4.67 4.60 -10.48
CA PHE A 35 -5.48 3.66 -11.27
C PHE A 35 -6.95 3.70 -10.86
N PHE A 36 -7.21 3.62 -9.56
CA PHE A 36 -8.55 3.68 -9.01
C PHE A 36 -9.27 5.00 -9.32
N ALA A 37 -8.57 6.14 -9.21
CA ALA A 37 -9.12 7.46 -9.51
C ALA A 37 -9.42 7.60 -11.00
N LEU A 38 -8.53 7.15 -11.89
CA LEU A 38 -8.76 7.15 -13.33
C LEU A 38 -9.94 6.28 -13.73
N ASP A 39 -10.08 5.09 -13.16
CA ASP A 39 -11.20 4.18 -13.42
C ASP A 39 -12.53 4.81 -12.97
N SER A 40 -12.55 5.38 -11.75
CA SER A 40 -13.73 6.07 -11.20
C SER A 40 -14.12 7.32 -12.02
N LEU A 41 -13.12 8.11 -12.46
CA LEU A 41 -13.35 9.28 -13.32
C LEU A 41 -13.85 8.87 -14.71
N THR A 42 -13.29 7.81 -15.30
CA THR A 42 -13.71 7.31 -16.61
C THR A 42 -15.12 6.76 -16.57
N CYS A 43 -15.51 6.02 -15.53
CA CYS A 43 -16.90 5.59 -15.36
C CYS A 43 -17.85 6.79 -15.16
N SER A 44 -17.39 7.83 -14.45
CA SER A 44 -18.22 9.02 -14.22
C SER A 44 -18.51 9.83 -15.50
N THR A 45 -17.59 9.85 -16.47
CA THR A 45 -17.72 10.61 -17.72
C THR A 45 -18.45 9.85 -18.83
N VAL A 46 -18.41 8.52 -18.84
CA VAL A 46 -19.00 7.68 -19.91
C VAL A 46 -20.50 7.44 -19.73
N LEU A 47 -21.00 7.44 -18.48
CA LEU A 47 -22.43 7.39 -18.20
C LEU A 47 -22.95 8.81 -17.96
N ASP A 48 -23.92 9.28 -18.74
CA ASP A 48 -24.58 10.59 -18.57
C ASP A 48 -25.17 10.82 -17.15
N ALA A 49 -25.31 9.76 -16.34
CA ALA A 49 -25.72 9.79 -14.94
C ALA A 49 -24.56 9.79 -13.92
N GLY A 50 -23.31 9.59 -14.36
CA GLY A 50 -22.14 9.33 -13.52
C GLY A 50 -21.66 10.54 -12.73
N TRP A 51 -21.65 11.75 -13.32
CA TRP A 51 -21.32 13.00 -12.62
C TRP A 51 -22.35 13.40 -11.56
N ARG A 52 -23.58 12.90 -11.68
CA ARG A 52 -24.66 13.15 -10.72
C ARG A 52 -24.74 12.10 -9.61
N ASN A 53 -23.90 11.07 -9.64
CA ASN A 53 -23.91 10.03 -8.62
C ASN A 53 -22.89 10.36 -7.50
N PRO A 54 -23.33 10.92 -6.36
CA PRO A 54 -22.43 11.26 -5.25
C PRO A 54 -21.72 10.03 -4.67
N MET A 55 -22.24 8.81 -4.90
CA MET A 55 -21.61 7.58 -4.42
C MET A 55 -20.23 7.33 -5.04
N ASN A 56 -20.01 7.74 -6.30
CA ASN A 56 -18.70 7.58 -6.95
C ASN A 56 -17.63 8.46 -6.28
N TYR A 57 -17.98 9.71 -5.95
CA TYR A 57 -17.08 10.62 -5.25
C TYR A 57 -16.85 10.21 -3.80
N LEU A 58 -17.89 9.70 -3.13
CA LEU A 58 -17.77 9.17 -1.77
C LEU A 58 -16.82 7.97 -1.74
N PHE A 59 -16.91 7.09 -2.73
CA PHE A 59 -16.02 5.93 -2.84
C PHE A 59 -14.55 6.35 -3.00
N ILE A 60 -14.28 7.42 -3.74
CA ILE A 60 -12.92 7.97 -3.88
C ILE A 60 -12.36 8.45 -2.54
N ILE A 61 -13.17 9.17 -1.74
CA ILE A 61 -12.75 9.66 -0.44
C ILE A 61 -12.50 8.50 0.53
N ILE A 62 -13.41 7.52 0.57
CA ILE A 62 -13.27 6.33 1.43
C ILE A 62 -12.00 5.56 1.07
N TRP A 63 -11.78 5.30 -0.22
CA TRP A 63 -10.61 4.56 -0.67
C TRP A 63 -9.31 5.31 -0.40
N GLY A 64 -9.27 6.61 -0.68
CA GLY A 64 -8.15 7.48 -0.32
C GLY A 64 -7.87 7.49 1.19
N GLY A 65 -8.90 7.44 2.03
CA GLY A 65 -8.78 7.33 3.49
C GLY A 65 -8.14 6.02 3.95
N ILE A 66 -8.53 4.89 3.34
CA ILE A 66 -7.91 3.58 3.61
C ILE A 66 -6.43 3.61 3.24
N LEU A 67 -6.09 4.11 2.06
CA LEU A 67 -4.69 4.20 1.62
C LEU A 67 -3.89 5.13 2.53
N PHE A 68 -4.42 6.31 2.86
CA PHE A 68 -3.78 7.22 3.80
C PHE A 68 -3.53 6.56 5.17
N TRP A 69 -4.49 5.80 5.69
CA TRP A 69 -4.34 5.06 6.94
C TRP A 69 -3.22 4.00 6.89
N VAL A 70 -3.11 3.26 5.77
CA VAL A 70 -2.02 2.30 5.56
C VAL A 70 -0.67 3.01 5.48
N MET A 71 -0.57 4.11 4.74
CA MET A 71 0.65 4.92 4.62
C MET A 71 1.10 5.48 5.97
N LEU A 72 0.15 5.96 6.77
CA LEU A 72 0.41 6.43 8.13
C LEU A 72 0.88 5.28 9.04
N SER A 73 0.32 4.09 8.88
CA SER A 73 0.74 2.90 9.64
C SER A 73 2.17 2.49 9.30
N ILE A 74 2.57 2.54 8.03
CA ILE A 74 3.96 2.34 7.59
C ILE A 74 4.87 3.42 8.17
N SER A 75 4.46 4.69 8.07
CA SER A 75 5.24 5.83 8.56
C SER A 75 5.51 5.77 10.06
N LYS A 76 4.50 5.38 10.83
CA LYS A 76 4.59 5.18 12.29
C LYS A 76 5.21 3.84 12.67
N ARG A 77 5.62 3.03 11.68
CA ARG A 77 6.20 1.69 11.84
C ARG A 77 5.37 0.78 12.77
N ARG A 78 4.03 0.92 12.75
CA ARG A 78 3.09 0.17 13.60
C ARG A 78 2.95 -1.28 13.11
N GLY A 79 4.01 -2.06 13.23
CA GLY A 79 4.12 -3.41 12.68
C GLY A 79 4.24 -3.42 11.15
N ASN A 80 4.59 -4.58 10.59
CA ASN A 80 4.71 -4.75 9.14
C ASN A 80 3.32 -5.03 8.52
N PRO A 81 2.75 -4.12 7.71
CA PRO A 81 1.38 -4.25 7.18
C PRO A 81 1.28 -5.16 5.95
N LYS A 82 2.23 -6.08 5.74
CA LYS A 82 2.27 -6.97 4.57
C LYS A 82 0.94 -7.70 4.34
N TYR A 83 0.33 -8.28 5.38
CA TYR A 83 -0.92 -9.01 5.22
C TYR A 83 -2.11 -8.11 4.87
N THR A 84 -2.08 -6.84 5.29
CA THR A 84 -3.07 -5.85 4.86
C THR A 84 -3.00 -5.65 3.35
N PHE A 85 -1.80 -5.53 2.78
CA PHE A 85 -1.61 -5.42 1.33
C PHE A 85 -2.07 -6.67 0.57
N LEU A 86 -1.80 -7.85 1.11
CA LEU A 86 -2.28 -9.11 0.52
C LEU A 86 -3.82 -9.16 0.50
N LEU A 87 -4.46 -8.78 1.62
CA LEU A 87 -5.91 -8.74 1.72
C LEU A 87 -6.51 -7.71 0.75
N LEU A 88 -5.94 -6.51 0.65
CA LEU A 88 -6.36 -5.49 -0.32
C LEU A 88 -6.24 -5.98 -1.76
N ALA A 89 -5.16 -6.67 -2.11
CA ALA A 89 -5.00 -7.26 -3.44
C ALA A 89 -6.13 -8.25 -3.78
N PHE A 90 -6.49 -9.13 -2.83
CA PHE A 90 -7.60 -10.06 -3.03
C PHE A 90 -8.96 -9.36 -3.13
N VAL A 91 -9.23 -8.38 -2.27
CA VAL A 91 -10.49 -7.63 -2.28
C VAL A 91 -10.69 -6.90 -3.62
N VAL A 92 -9.65 -6.24 -4.11
CA VAL A 92 -9.70 -5.48 -5.37
C VAL A 92 -9.82 -6.43 -6.57
N PHE A 93 -9.06 -7.52 -6.58
CA PHE A 93 -9.15 -8.52 -7.65
C PHE A 93 -10.51 -9.21 -7.69
N ALA A 94 -11.05 -9.61 -6.54
CA ALA A 94 -12.38 -10.18 -6.45
C ALA A 94 -13.46 -9.16 -6.86
N GLY A 95 -13.31 -7.90 -6.43
CA GLY A 95 -14.18 -6.80 -6.86
C GLY A 95 -14.18 -6.62 -8.38
N ALA A 96 -13.01 -6.65 -9.01
CA ALA A 96 -12.85 -6.52 -10.45
C ALA A 96 -13.50 -7.68 -11.25
N ILE A 97 -13.55 -8.89 -10.67
CA ILE A 97 -14.16 -10.07 -11.32
C ILE A 97 -15.68 -10.13 -11.08
N VAL A 98 -16.13 -9.86 -9.85
CA VAL A 98 -17.54 -10.03 -9.44
C VAL A 98 -18.38 -8.84 -9.87
N PHE A 99 -17.79 -7.65 -9.91
CA PHE A 99 -18.45 -6.44 -10.36
C PHE A 99 -17.71 -5.84 -11.56
N PRO A 100 -17.77 -6.46 -12.75
CA PRO A 100 -17.63 -5.71 -13.97
C PRO A 100 -18.90 -4.86 -14.11
N MET A 101 -19.09 -3.88 -13.21
CA MET A 101 -20.04 -2.81 -13.45
C MET A 101 -19.61 -2.22 -14.78
N GLY A 102 -20.45 -2.28 -15.81
CA GLY A 102 -20.05 -2.19 -17.22
C GLY A 102 -19.27 -0.94 -17.68
N CYS A 103 -18.93 -0.03 -16.76
CA CYS A 103 -18.07 1.14 -16.95
C CYS A 103 -16.67 1.03 -16.28
N TYR A 104 -16.45 0.08 -15.36
CA TYR A 104 -15.16 -0.14 -14.69
C TYR A 104 -14.31 -1.11 -15.51
N SER A 105 -13.06 -0.72 -15.78
CA SER A 105 -12.16 -1.53 -16.59
C SER A 105 -11.51 -2.60 -15.73
N ILE A 106 -11.69 -3.88 -16.09
CA ILE A 106 -10.99 -5.00 -15.46
C ILE A 106 -9.47 -4.79 -15.43
N TYR A 107 -8.93 -4.07 -16.42
CA TYR A 107 -7.50 -3.74 -16.49
C TYR A 107 -7.05 -2.81 -15.35
N PHE A 108 -7.87 -1.84 -14.95
CA PHE A 108 -7.55 -0.96 -13.82
C PHE A 108 -7.64 -1.70 -12.49
N GLY A 109 -8.66 -2.53 -12.29
CA GLY A 109 -8.78 -3.38 -11.08
C GLY A 109 -7.65 -4.41 -10.95
N VAL A 110 -7.27 -5.08 -12.05
CA VAL A 110 -6.12 -6.01 -12.05
C VAL A 110 -4.80 -5.25 -11.84
N GLY A 111 -4.63 -4.08 -12.43
CA GLY A 111 -3.47 -3.22 -12.24
C GLY A 111 -3.31 -2.78 -10.78
N GLU A 112 -4.40 -2.34 -10.16
CA GLU A 112 -4.45 -1.94 -8.76
C GLU A 112 -4.13 -3.12 -7.81
N ALA A 113 -4.75 -4.27 -8.04
CA ALA A 113 -4.45 -5.49 -7.29
C ALA A 113 -2.95 -5.88 -7.43
N GLY A 114 -2.38 -5.72 -8.63
CA GLY A 114 -0.96 -5.91 -8.89
C GLY A 114 -0.07 -4.98 -8.06
N CYS A 115 -0.43 -3.70 -7.92
CA CYS A 115 0.29 -2.76 -7.06
C CYS A 115 0.33 -3.22 -5.60
N PHE A 116 -0.80 -3.68 -5.05
CA PHE A 116 -0.85 -4.20 -3.68
C PHE A 116 -0.08 -5.51 -3.52
N LEU A 117 -0.12 -6.40 -4.51
CA LEU A 117 0.64 -7.64 -4.50
C LEU A 117 2.16 -7.36 -4.51
N LEU A 118 2.61 -6.42 -5.34
CA LEU A 118 4.02 -5.99 -5.38
C LEU A 118 4.44 -5.30 -4.08
N ALA A 119 3.55 -4.54 -3.45
CA ALA A 119 3.79 -3.95 -2.13
C ALA A 119 3.95 -5.05 -1.06
N TYR A 120 3.09 -6.07 -1.06
CA TYR A 120 3.22 -7.25 -0.21
C TYR A 120 4.59 -7.93 -0.39
N TYR A 121 4.99 -8.25 -1.63
CA TYR A 121 6.29 -8.87 -1.88
C TYR A 121 7.45 -7.99 -1.44
N SER A 122 7.34 -6.67 -1.61
CA SER A 122 8.36 -5.71 -1.18
C SER A 122 8.50 -5.68 0.34
N LEU A 123 7.38 -5.71 1.07
CA LEU A 123 7.36 -5.72 2.53
C LEU A 123 7.76 -7.07 3.15
N ASN A 124 7.71 -8.16 2.38
CA ASN A 124 8.17 -9.47 2.82
C ASN A 124 9.70 -9.64 2.72
N LYS A 125 10.42 -8.67 2.12
CA LYS A 125 11.88 -8.73 2.06
C LYS A 125 12.50 -8.57 3.45
N PRO A 126 13.64 -9.24 3.74
CA PRO A 126 14.30 -9.17 5.05
C PRO A 126 14.64 -7.74 5.49
N SER A 127 15.08 -6.90 4.56
CA SER A 127 15.42 -5.50 4.79
C SER A 127 14.22 -4.63 5.19
N ALA A 128 13.01 -4.97 4.73
CA ALA A 128 11.80 -4.28 5.16
C ALA A 128 11.40 -4.74 6.56
N SER A 129 11.44 -6.05 6.83
CA SER A 129 11.09 -6.61 8.15
C SER A 129 11.99 -6.08 9.26
N ALA A 130 13.31 -6.07 9.04
CA ALA A 130 14.27 -5.50 9.99
C ALA A 130 14.01 -4.01 10.29
N TRP A 131 13.52 -3.25 9.30
CA TRP A 131 13.20 -1.83 9.48
C TRP A 131 11.95 -1.59 10.35
N PHE A 132 10.95 -2.46 10.26
CA PHE A 132 9.78 -2.41 11.16
C PHE A 132 10.13 -2.89 12.58
N GLU A 133 10.98 -3.92 12.72
CA GLU A 133 11.38 -4.47 14.02
C GLU A 133 12.28 -3.51 14.81
N SER A 134 13.15 -2.74 14.14
CA SER A 134 14.01 -1.71 14.76
C SER A 134 13.28 -0.49 15.35
N SER A 135 11.94 -0.50 15.39
CA SER A 135 11.13 0.60 15.94
C SER A 135 10.43 0.26 17.25
N VAL A 136 10.70 -0.93 17.81
CA VAL A 136 10.10 -1.44 19.06
C VAL A 136 10.99 -1.12 20.29
N GLU A 137 11.95 -0.20 20.15
CA GLU A 137 12.78 0.31 21.27
C GLU A 137 12.27 1.65 21.80
#